data_AF-A0A7C3YDE7-F1
#
_entry.id   AF-A0A7C3YDE7-F1
#
_cell.length_a   1.000
_cell.length_b   1.000
_cell.length_c   1.000
_cell.angle_alpha   90.00
_cell.angle_beta   90.00
_cell.angle_gamma   90.00
#
_symmetry.space_group_name_H-M   'P 1'
#
loop_
_entity.id
_entity.type
_entity.pdbx_description
1 polymer ?
#
loop_
_entity_poly.entity_id
_entity_poly.type
_entity_poly.pdbx_seq_one_letter_code
_entity_poly.pdbx_strand_id
1 'polypeptide(L)'
;MDREHHAAPEPEAYELFQRGTRFLREGHPAQAAMLLERAARLAPGKNSIREALARFYFQLGRHDQAAQVFRDITEAAPTNDYAHFGLACSLVNLGRLHEACRHFRVAVAMRPDHAVYRLRLARCELRLRREAPTGADG
;
A
#
# COMPACT_ATOMS: atom_id res chain seq x y z
N MET A 1 -22.40 36.05 -16.85
CA MET A 1 -22.12 35.02 -17.87
C MET A 1 -20.61 35.07 -18.03
N ASP A 2 -19.79 34.19 -17.45
CA ASP A 2 -19.99 32.83 -16.95
C ASP A 2 -19.05 32.64 -15.75
N ARG A 3 -19.61 32.21 -14.60
CA ARG A 3 -18.82 31.67 -13.50
C ARG A 3 -18.53 30.21 -13.84
N GLU A 4 -17.64 29.98 -14.78
CA GLU A 4 -17.08 28.64 -14.97
C GLU A 4 -16.23 28.33 -13.75
N HIS A 5 -16.74 27.39 -12.95
CA HIS A 5 -16.13 26.93 -11.72
C HIS A 5 -14.75 26.32 -12.01
N HIS A 6 -13.69 27.12 -11.91
CA HIS A 6 -12.30 26.65 -11.82
C HIS A 6 -12.00 26.08 -10.41
N ALA A 7 -12.84 25.14 -9.96
CA ALA A 7 -12.70 24.40 -8.71
C ALA A 7 -13.32 23.01 -8.92
N ALA A 8 -12.63 21.88 -8.82
CA ALA A 8 -11.24 21.54 -8.54
C ALA A 8 -11.01 20.15 -9.18
N PRO A 9 -9.79 19.67 -9.43
CA PRO A 9 -9.56 18.28 -9.85
C PRO A 9 -9.90 17.23 -8.78
N GLU A 10 -10.16 17.67 -7.53
CA GLU A 10 -10.39 16.81 -6.38
C GLU A 10 -11.77 16.12 -6.28
N PRO A 11 -12.91 16.73 -6.66
CA PRO A 11 -14.22 16.07 -6.67
C PRO A 11 -14.29 14.97 -7.73
N GLU A 12 -13.72 15.19 -8.93
CA GLU A 12 -13.62 14.17 -9.98
C GLU A 12 -12.72 13.00 -9.52
N ALA A 13 -11.56 13.30 -8.93
CA ALA A 13 -10.68 12.28 -8.36
C ALA A 13 -11.39 11.45 -7.28
N TYR A 14 -12.20 12.10 -6.44
CA TYR A 14 -12.97 11.43 -5.39
C TYR A 14 -14.08 10.53 -5.96
N GLU A 15 -14.80 10.97 -6.99
CA GLU A 15 -15.81 10.16 -7.66
C GLU A 15 -15.19 8.92 -8.32
N LEU A 16 -14.09 9.11 -9.06
CA LEU A 16 -13.34 8.02 -9.68
C LEU A 16 -12.81 7.02 -8.64
N PHE A 17 -12.33 7.52 -7.50
CA PHE A 17 -11.92 6.70 -6.37
C PHE A 17 -13.07 5.85 -5.79
N GLN A 18 -14.25 6.45 -5.59
CA GLN A 18 -15.43 5.75 -5.08
C GLN A 18 -15.89 4.66 -6.05
N ARG A 19 -15.92 4.97 -7.35
CA ARG A 19 -16.27 4.01 -8.41
C ARG A 19 -15.24 2.87 -8.52
N GLY A 20 -13.95 3.19 -8.50
CA GLY A 20 -12.87 2.19 -8.52
C GLY A 20 -12.94 1.23 -7.33
N THR A 21 -13.21 1.77 -6.13
CA THR A 21 -13.39 0.95 -4.91
C THR A 21 -14.63 0.05 -5.00
N ARG A 22 -15.71 0.52 -5.63
CA ARG A 22 -16.90 -0.32 -5.88
C ARG A 22 -16.58 -1.48 -6.83
N PHE A 23 -15.94 -1.22 -7.97
CA PHE A 23 -15.56 -2.27 -8.91
C PHE A 23 -14.64 -3.32 -8.30
N LEU A 24 -13.75 -2.90 -7.39
CA LEU A 24 -12.93 -3.80 -6.58
C LEU A 24 -13.77 -4.79 -5.76
N ARG A 25 -14.80 -4.28 -5.07
CA ARG A 25 -15.73 -5.10 -4.28
C ARG A 25 -16.59 -6.02 -5.14
N GLU A 26 -16.90 -5.60 -6.37
CA GLU A 26 -17.71 -6.33 -7.33
C GLU A 26 -16.91 -7.38 -8.13
N GLY A 27 -15.61 -7.52 -7.90
CA GLY A 27 -14.78 -8.51 -8.59
C GLY A 27 -14.38 -8.11 -10.01
N HIS A 28 -14.39 -6.81 -10.31
CA HIS A 28 -14.05 -6.22 -11.61
C HIS A 28 -12.70 -5.48 -11.55
N PRO A 29 -11.58 -6.19 -11.41
CA PRO A 29 -10.32 -5.53 -11.08
C PRO A 29 -9.80 -4.65 -12.21
N ALA A 30 -9.94 -5.04 -13.48
CA ALA A 30 -9.44 -4.25 -14.60
C ALA A 30 -10.06 -2.84 -14.66
N GLN A 31 -11.38 -2.73 -14.44
CA GLN A 31 -12.08 -1.45 -14.39
C GLN A 31 -11.69 -0.63 -13.16
N ALA A 32 -11.50 -1.29 -12.02
CA ALA A 32 -11.02 -0.63 -10.81
C ALA A 32 -9.62 0.00 -11.00
N ALA A 33 -8.70 -0.71 -11.67
CA ALA A 33 -7.36 -0.22 -11.97
C ALA A 33 -7.41 1.12 -12.71
N MET A 34 -8.13 1.15 -13.83
CA MET A 34 -8.22 2.32 -14.70
C MET A 34 -8.77 3.55 -13.95
N LEU A 35 -9.80 3.33 -13.11
CA LEU A 35 -10.43 4.41 -12.35
C LEU A 35 -9.53 4.92 -11.22
N LEU A 36 -8.88 4.02 -10.48
CA LEU A 36 -7.96 4.39 -9.39
C LEU A 36 -6.69 5.07 -9.92
N GLU A 37 -6.15 4.62 -11.07
CA GLU A 37 -5.01 5.27 -11.71
C GLU A 37 -5.35 6.68 -12.19
N ARG A 38 -6.54 6.87 -12.78
CA ARG A 38 -7.01 8.20 -13.18
C ARG A 38 -7.22 9.10 -11.96
N ALA A 39 -7.83 8.57 -10.89
CA ALA A 39 -7.99 9.30 -9.63
C ALA A 39 -6.64 9.73 -9.03
N ALA A 40 -5.64 8.84 -9.05
CA ALA A 40 -4.29 9.14 -8.55
C ALA A 40 -3.57 10.20 -9.40
N ARG A 41 -3.80 10.22 -10.72
CA ARG A 41 -3.26 11.27 -11.60
C ARG A 41 -3.90 12.65 -11.35
N LEU A 42 -5.21 12.69 -11.06
CA LEU A 42 -5.93 13.93 -10.81
C LEU A 42 -5.67 14.52 -9.42
N ALA A 43 -5.42 13.66 -8.43
CA ALA A 43 -5.12 14.09 -7.06
C ALA A 43 -3.84 13.39 -6.54
N PRO A 44 -2.65 13.76 -7.05
CA PRO A 44 -1.40 13.13 -6.65
C PRO A 44 -1.10 13.35 -5.15
N GLY A 45 -1.54 14.44 -4.54
CA GLY A 45 -1.29 14.69 -3.10
C GLY A 45 -2.11 13.84 -2.14
N LYS A 46 -3.09 13.06 -2.62
CA LYS A 46 -4.09 12.41 -1.74
C LYS A 46 -3.69 10.97 -1.41
N ASN A 47 -3.09 10.79 -0.24
CA ASN A 47 -2.61 9.49 0.24
C ASN A 47 -3.70 8.41 0.28
N SER A 48 -4.96 8.73 0.59
CA SER A 48 -6.06 7.76 0.59
C SER A 48 -6.34 7.13 -0.78
N ILE A 49 -6.16 7.90 -1.87
CA ILE A 49 -6.36 7.40 -3.24
C ILE A 49 -5.18 6.51 -3.64
N ARG A 50 -3.95 6.95 -3.32
CA ARG A 50 -2.73 6.15 -3.52
C ARG A 50 -2.80 4.83 -2.73
N GLU A 51 -3.28 4.88 -1.50
CA GLU A 51 -3.41 3.70 -0.65
C GLU A 51 -4.36 2.66 -1.29
N ALA A 52 -5.50 3.10 -1.80
CA ALA A 52 -6.42 2.19 -2.47
C ALA A 52 -5.86 1.62 -3.77
N LEU A 53 -5.12 2.43 -4.54
CA LEU A 53 -4.39 1.94 -5.71
C LEU A 53 -3.31 0.90 -5.32
N ALA A 54 -2.58 1.12 -4.22
CA ALA A 54 -1.59 0.17 -3.73
C ALA A 54 -2.23 -1.13 -3.26
N ARG A 55 -3.34 -1.05 -2.50
CA ARG A 55 -4.15 -2.21 -2.09
C ARG A 55 -4.69 -2.97 -3.29
N PHE A 56 -5.12 -2.25 -4.33
CA PHE A 56 -5.57 -2.81 -5.58
C PHE A 56 -4.46 -3.64 -6.26
N TYR A 57 -3.28 -3.05 -6.47
CA TYR A 57 -2.14 -3.77 -7.05
C TYR A 57 -1.75 -4.99 -6.20
N PHE A 58 -1.84 -4.87 -4.87
CA PHE A 58 -1.57 -5.99 -3.98
C PHE A 58 -2.56 -7.15 -4.17
N GLN A 59 -3.85 -6.86 -4.29
CA GLN A 59 -4.89 -7.88 -4.54
C GLN A 59 -4.75 -8.54 -5.92
N LEU A 60 -4.24 -7.81 -6.90
CA LEU A 60 -3.93 -8.34 -8.22
C LEU A 60 -2.64 -9.20 -8.29
N GLY A 61 -1.91 -9.36 -7.19
CA GLY A 61 -0.62 -10.03 -7.20
C GLY A 61 0.52 -9.19 -7.79
N ARG A 62 0.26 -7.93 -8.15
CA ARG A 62 1.24 -6.99 -8.70
C ARG A 62 2.03 -6.34 -7.58
N HIS A 63 2.79 -7.15 -6.85
CA HIS A 63 3.43 -6.76 -5.60
C HIS A 63 4.50 -5.68 -5.78
N ASP A 64 5.21 -5.65 -6.91
CA ASP A 64 6.18 -4.58 -7.22
C ASP A 64 5.51 -3.21 -7.32
N GLN A 65 4.39 -3.12 -8.06
CA GLN A 65 3.64 -1.88 -8.21
C GLN A 65 3.03 -1.45 -6.87
N ALA A 66 2.50 -2.39 -6.10
CA ALA A 66 1.99 -2.11 -4.75
C ALA A 66 3.10 -1.58 -3.83
N ALA A 67 4.27 -2.19 -3.85
CA ALA A 67 5.43 -1.75 -3.06
C ALA A 67 5.87 -0.34 -3.45
N GLN A 68 5.91 -0.01 -4.75
CA GLN A 68 6.28 1.33 -5.19
C GLN A 68 5.29 2.38 -4.66
N VAL A 69 3.98 2.16 -4.84
CA VAL A 69 2.98 3.13 -4.39
C VAL A 69 3.00 3.29 -2.87
N PHE A 70 3.13 2.20 -2.10
CA PHE A 70 3.26 2.31 -0.65
C PHE A 70 4.54 3.03 -0.22
N ARG A 71 5.65 2.84 -0.94
CA ARG A 71 6.91 3.57 -0.68
C ARG A 71 6.72 5.06 -0.85
N ASP A 72 6.11 5.49 -1.95
CA ASP A 72 5.81 6.89 -2.21
C ASP A 72 4.92 7.50 -1.10
N ILE A 73 3.97 6.71 -0.55
CA ILE A 73 3.16 7.14 0.59
C ILE A 73 4.01 7.25 1.86
N THR A 74 4.92 6.31 2.14
CA THR A 74 5.80 6.39 3.32
C THR A 74 6.79 7.54 3.25
N GLU A 75 7.20 7.95 2.05
CA GLU A 75 8.07 9.12 1.84
C GLU A 75 7.28 10.42 2.03
N ALA A 76 6.05 10.50 1.52
CA ALA A 76 5.20 11.68 1.68
C ALA A 76 4.57 11.81 3.08
N ALA A 77 4.29 10.68 3.73
CA ALA A 77 3.69 10.59 5.06
C ALA A 77 4.39 9.50 5.89
N PRO A 78 5.56 9.81 6.49
CA PRO A 78 6.33 8.86 7.29
C PRO A 78 5.61 8.34 8.55
N THR A 79 4.51 8.99 8.96
CA THR A 79 3.70 8.61 10.11
C THR A 79 2.50 7.73 9.74
N ASN A 80 2.38 7.30 8.48
CA ASN A 80 1.29 6.43 8.04
C ASN A 80 1.62 4.96 8.33
N ASP A 81 1.14 4.46 9.47
CA ASP A 81 1.37 3.08 9.92
C ASP A 81 0.87 2.04 8.91
N TYR A 82 -0.26 2.31 8.25
CA TYR A 82 -0.84 1.41 7.25
C TYR A 82 0.01 1.33 5.99
N ALA A 83 0.62 2.44 5.56
CA ALA A 83 1.52 2.44 4.40
C ALA A 83 2.79 1.62 4.68
N HIS A 84 3.37 1.75 5.88
CA HIS A 84 4.48 0.88 6.30
C HIS A 84 4.06 -0.60 6.32
N PHE A 85 2.88 -0.90 6.85
CA PHE A 85 2.34 -2.26 6.85
C PHE A 85 2.11 -2.82 5.43
N GLY A 86 1.53 -2.01 4.54
CA GLY A 86 1.25 -2.35 3.15
C GLY A 86 2.53 -2.59 2.35
N LEU A 87 3.53 -1.72 2.50
CA LEU A 87 4.85 -1.89 1.91
C LEU A 87 5.51 -3.19 2.38
N ALA A 88 5.48 -3.45 3.69
CA ALA A 88 6.02 -4.68 4.25
C ALA A 88 5.32 -5.93 3.70
N CYS A 89 3.98 -5.93 3.61
CA CYS A 89 3.24 -7.02 3.01
C CYS A 89 3.62 -7.26 1.54
N SER A 90 3.76 -6.21 0.74
CA SER A 90 4.19 -6.32 -0.65
C SER A 90 5.61 -6.90 -0.74
N LEU A 91 6.54 -6.43 0.09
CA LEU A 91 7.92 -6.90 0.14
C LEU A 91 8.04 -8.38 0.54
N VAL A 92 7.17 -8.88 1.45
CA VAL A 92 7.12 -10.31 1.79
C VAL A 92 6.77 -11.17 0.58
N ASN A 93 5.84 -10.74 -0.26
CA ASN A 93 5.45 -11.48 -1.46
C ASN A 93 6.53 -11.41 -2.55
N LEU A 94 7.37 -10.37 -2.53
CA LEU A 94 8.55 -10.25 -3.39
C LEU A 94 9.79 -11.00 -2.84
N GLY A 95 9.67 -11.69 -1.71
CA GLY A 95 10.81 -12.38 -1.07
C GLY A 95 11.82 -11.46 -0.38
N ARG A 96 11.58 -10.14 -0.33
CA ARG A 96 12.46 -9.14 0.30
C ARG A 96 12.22 -9.07 1.81
N LEU A 97 12.44 -10.19 2.50
CA LEU A 97 12.05 -10.36 3.91
C LEU A 97 12.78 -9.41 4.87
N HIS A 98 14.07 -9.14 4.65
CA HIS A 98 14.82 -8.21 5.49
C HIS A 98 14.19 -6.82 5.51
N GLU A 99 13.86 -6.28 4.33
CA GLU A 99 13.24 -4.96 4.21
C GLU A 99 11.80 -4.98 4.74
N ALA A 100 11.04 -6.04 4.45
CA ALA A 100 9.69 -6.19 4.96
C ALA A 100 9.64 -6.11 6.49
N CYS A 101 10.54 -6.83 7.18
CA CYS A 101 10.60 -6.83 8.64
C CYS A 101 10.96 -5.45 9.21
N ARG A 102 11.80 -4.64 8.52
CA ARG A 102 12.06 -3.24 8.93
C ARG A 102 10.78 -2.40 8.90
N HIS A 103 10.01 -2.46 7.81
CA HIS A 103 8.76 -1.69 7.71
C HIS A 103 7.68 -2.20 8.66
N PHE A 104 7.58 -3.52 8.91
CA PHE A 104 6.69 -4.05 9.93
C PHE A 104 7.04 -3.55 11.34
N ARG A 105 8.32 -3.46 11.70
CA ARG A 105 8.74 -2.90 12.99
C ARG A 105 8.30 -1.45 13.15
N VAL A 106 8.40 -0.64 12.10
CA VAL A 106 7.91 0.75 12.12
C VAL A 106 6.39 0.78 12.34
N ALA A 107 5.61 -0.02 11.59
CA ALA A 107 4.16 -0.08 11.77
C ALA A 107 3.76 -0.54 13.19
N VAL A 108 4.45 -1.54 13.74
CA VAL A 108 4.24 -2.02 15.12
C VAL A 108 4.64 -0.96 16.15
N ALA A 109 5.72 -0.21 15.95
CA ALA A 109 6.12 0.86 16.85
C ALA A 109 5.09 1.99 16.89
N MET A 110 4.44 2.30 15.77
CA MET A 110 3.35 3.29 15.71
C MET A 110 2.06 2.77 16.33
N ARG A 111 1.75 1.48 16.17
CA ARG A 111 0.54 0.85 16.71
C ARG A 111 0.87 -0.49 17.40
N PRO A 112 1.40 -0.45 18.63
CA PRO A 112 1.81 -1.66 19.34
C PRO A 112 0.64 -2.60 19.67
N ASP A 113 -0.55 -2.04 19.89
CA ASP A 113 -1.75 -2.82 20.22
C ASP A 113 -2.37 -3.52 19.01
N HIS A 114 -1.95 -3.17 17.78
CA HIS A 114 -2.53 -3.73 16.56
C HIS A 114 -2.07 -5.19 16.34
N ALA A 115 -2.90 -6.14 16.79
CA ALA A 115 -2.57 -7.57 16.78
C ALA A 115 -2.14 -8.10 15.40
N VAL A 116 -2.77 -7.62 14.32
CA VAL A 116 -2.41 -8.03 12.95
C VAL A 116 -0.99 -7.61 12.57
N TYR A 117 -0.53 -6.44 13.01
CA TYR A 117 0.81 -5.94 12.68
C TYR A 117 1.87 -6.77 13.39
N ARG A 118 1.66 -7.05 14.68
CA ARG A 118 2.53 -7.93 15.47
C ARG A 118 2.59 -9.34 14.89
N LEU A 119 1.44 -9.91 14.52
CA LEU A 119 1.38 -11.24 13.91
C LEU A 119 2.13 -11.30 12.58
N ARG A 120 2.00 -10.27 11.74
CA ARG A 120 2.69 -10.19 10.44
C ARG A 120 4.19 -9.99 10.60
N LEU A 121 4.63 -9.17 11.56
CA LEU A 121 6.04 -9.04 11.92
C LEU A 121 6.63 -10.38 12.38
N ALA A 122 5.99 -11.04 13.36
CA ALA A 122 6.46 -12.32 13.89
C ALA A 122 6.59 -13.38 12.79
N ARG A 123 5.61 -13.46 11.88
CA ARG A 123 5.67 -14.36 10.72
C ARG A 123 6.80 -13.99 9.75
N CYS A 124 7.03 -12.70 9.50
CA CYS A 124 8.16 -12.22 8.68
C CYS A 124 9.49 -12.68 9.30
N GLU A 125 9.68 -12.46 10.60
CA GLU A 125 10.92 -12.82 11.31
C GLU A 125 11.16 -14.32 11.36
N LEU A 126 10.11 -15.14 11.54
CA LEU A 126 10.22 -16.59 11.47
C LEU A 126 10.64 -17.07 10.08
N ARG A 127 10.09 -16.50 9.01
CA ARG A 127 10.53 -16.83 7.64
C ARG A 127 11.98 -16.42 7.42
N LEU A 128 12.34 -15.21 7.85
CA LEU A 128 13.70 -14.70 7.70
C LEU A 128 14.75 -15.57 8.41
N ARG A 129 14.45 -16.05 9.62
CA ARG A 129 15.32 -16.97 10.37
C ARG A 129 15.48 -18.34 9.72
N ARG A 130 14.45 -18.81 9.02
CA ARG A 130 14.48 -20.09 8.28
C ARG A 130 15.25 -20.00 6.97
N GLU A 131 15.28 -18.81 6.37
CA GLU A 131 16.00 -18.53 5.13
C GLU A 131 17.45 -18.07 5.37
N ALA A 132 17.78 -17.67 6.61
CA ALA A 132 19.16 -17.45 7.00
C ALA A 132 19.93 -18.78 6.81
N PRO A 133 20.96 -18.84 5.95
CA PRO A 133 21.78 -20.03 5.89
C PRO A 133 22.35 -20.26 7.29
N THR A 134 22.18 -21.47 7.81
CA THR A 134 22.96 -22.00 8.91
C THR A 134 24.42 -21.98 8.47
N GLY A 135 25.06 -20.82 8.63
CA GLY A 135 26.42 -20.52 8.22
C GLY A 135 27.14 -19.87 9.39
N ALA A 136 27.18 -20.59 10.50
CA ALA A 136 28.10 -20.36 11.61
C ALA A 136 28.47 -21.74 12.20
N ASP A 137 28.86 -22.66 11.32
CA ASP A 137 29.78 -23.74 11.66
C ASP A 137 31.09 -23.41 10.93
N GLY A 138 32.06 -22.89 11.69
CA GLY A 138 33.39 -22.49 11.24
C GLY A 138 34.23 -22.08 12.44
#